data_AF-A0A7W2P8X0-F1
#
_entry.id   AF-A0A7W2P8X0-F1
#
_cell.length_a   1.000
_cell.length_b   1.000
_cell.length_c   1.000
_cell.angle_alpha   90.00
_cell.angle_beta   90.00
_cell.angle_gamma   90.00
#
_symmetry.space_group_name_H-M   'P 1'
#
loop_
_entity.id
_entity.type
_entity.pdbx_description
1 polymer ?
#
loop_
_entity_poly.entity_id
_entity_poly.type
_entity_poly.pdbx_seq_one_letter_code
_entity_poly.pdbx_strand_id
1 'polypeptide(L)'
;MKMLKWLLILIVLGLGTTATIIYSGNVDVAADEPHSDLVHWLLETTRLNAISKAAENIKVPDLTDPELLLSGGVDYGFMCASCHLKPGQSESDMSLGLYPAPPNLAVSDYNDDSDEYGDDTQADRNNFWVIKHGIKASGMPAWGKTHDDQRIWAMVAFIKRLPSLTPEQYQILTAIE
;
A
#
# COMPACT_ATOMS: atom_id res chain seq x y z
N MET A 1 -2.18 -40.46 -27.04
CA MET A 1 -3.44 -40.84 -26.36
C MET A 1 -3.32 -40.98 -24.84
N LYS A 2 -2.34 -41.73 -24.30
CA LYS A 2 -2.17 -41.86 -22.82
C LYS A 2 -1.86 -40.53 -22.12
N MET A 3 -0.95 -39.71 -22.68
CA MET A 3 -0.61 -38.39 -22.15
C MET A 3 -1.83 -37.45 -22.08
N LEU A 4 -2.67 -37.45 -23.12
CA LEU A 4 -3.90 -36.65 -23.15
C LEU A 4 -4.91 -37.09 -22.08
N LYS A 5 -5.04 -38.41 -21.84
CA LYS A 5 -5.90 -38.94 -20.77
C LYS A 5 -5.41 -38.48 -19.39
N TRP A 6 -4.10 -38.56 -19.12
CA TRP A 6 -3.53 -38.07 -17.86
C TRP A 6 -3.71 -36.57 -17.67
N LEU A 7 -3.52 -35.78 -18.73
CA LEU A 7 -3.71 -34.34 -18.68
C LEU A 7 -5.18 -33.97 -18.39
N LEU A 8 -6.14 -34.66 -19.01
CA LEU A 8 -7.57 -34.47 -18.72
C LEU A 8 -7.92 -34.84 -17.29
N ILE A 9 -7.38 -35.94 -16.76
CA ILE A 9 -7.59 -36.35 -15.36
C ILE A 9 -7.04 -35.28 -14.41
N LEU A 10 -5.84 -34.76 -14.67
CA LEU A 10 -5.25 -33.70 -13.86
C LEU A 10 -6.08 -32.41 -13.89
N ILE A 11 -6.63 -32.03 -15.05
CA ILE A 11 -7.53 -30.87 -15.16
C ILE A 11 -8.79 -31.09 -14.32
N VAL A 12 -9.45 -32.24 -14.44
CA VAL A 12 -10.68 -32.53 -13.69
C VAL A 12 -10.41 -32.55 -12.18
N LEU A 13 -9.30 -33.16 -11.75
CA LEU A 13 -8.89 -33.17 -10.35
C LEU A 13 -8.56 -31.75 -9.85
N GLY A 14 -7.87 -30.95 -10.66
CA GLY A 14 -7.59 -29.55 -10.36
C GLY A 14 -8.88 -28.75 -10.15
N LEU A 15 -9.80 -28.81 -11.12
CA LEU A 15 -11.10 -28.12 -11.05
C LEU A 15 -11.93 -28.58 -9.84
N GLY A 16 -11.99 -29.89 -9.58
CA GLY A 16 -12.71 -30.44 -8.44
C GLY A 16 -12.12 -29.99 -7.10
N THR A 17 -10.79 -29.93 -7.00
CA THR A 17 -10.09 -29.44 -5.80
C THR A 17 -10.37 -27.95 -5.58
N THR A 18 -10.25 -27.13 -6.62
CA THR A 18 -10.55 -25.69 -6.55
C THR A 18 -12.00 -25.44 -6.15
N ALA A 19 -12.96 -26.12 -6.76
CA ALA A 19 -14.37 -25.99 -6.39
C ALA A 19 -14.60 -26.39 -4.92
N THR A 20 -14.00 -27.48 -4.47
CA THR A 20 -14.11 -27.92 -3.06
C THR A 20 -13.59 -26.83 -2.11
N ILE A 21 -12.43 -26.23 -2.39
CA ILE A 21 -11.89 -25.15 -1.55
C ILE A 21 -12.86 -23.97 -1.49
N ILE A 22 -13.34 -23.48 -2.64
CA ILE A 22 -14.25 -22.32 -2.74
C ILE A 22 -15.58 -22.55 -2.01
N TYR A 23 -16.18 -23.73 -2.18
CA TYR A 23 -17.53 -24.01 -1.68
C TYR A 23 -17.56 -24.72 -0.32
N SER A 24 -16.40 -25.12 0.23
CA SER A 24 -16.35 -25.82 1.53
C SER A 24 -16.67 -24.93 2.73
N GLY A 25 -16.42 -23.63 2.64
CA GLY A 25 -16.48 -22.71 3.78
C GLY A 25 -15.33 -22.89 4.78
N ASN A 26 -14.30 -23.68 4.45
CA ASN A 26 -13.15 -23.95 5.33
C ASN A 26 -12.00 -22.95 5.17
N VAL A 27 -12.07 -22.05 4.20
CA VAL A 27 -11.07 -20.99 4.03
C VAL A 27 -11.47 -19.84 4.93
N ASP A 28 -10.64 -19.54 5.93
CA ASP A 28 -10.84 -18.36 6.75
C ASP A 28 -10.59 -17.09 5.90
N VAL A 29 -11.49 -16.12 6.07
CA VAL A 29 -11.48 -14.82 5.39
C VAL A 29 -11.41 -13.66 6.39
N ALA A 30 -11.26 -13.96 7.68
CA ALA A 30 -11.11 -12.99 8.74
C ALA A 30 -9.77 -12.25 8.59
N ALA A 31 -9.79 -10.94 8.79
CA ALA A 31 -8.60 -10.10 8.61
C ALA A 31 -7.61 -10.21 9.77
N ASP A 32 -8.01 -10.77 10.91
CA ASP A 32 -7.16 -11.00 12.08
C ASP A 32 -6.36 -12.31 12.00
N GLU A 33 -6.58 -13.14 10.97
CA GLU A 33 -5.75 -14.30 10.66
C GLU A 33 -4.90 -14.05 9.40
N PRO A 34 -3.56 -13.93 9.54
CA PRO A 34 -2.69 -13.78 8.38
C PRO A 34 -2.73 -15.01 7.46
N HIS A 35 -2.52 -14.77 6.17
CA HIS A 35 -2.23 -15.84 5.22
C HIS A 35 -1.02 -16.67 5.69
N SER A 36 -0.99 -17.96 5.32
CA SER A 36 0.21 -18.79 5.49
C SER A 36 1.42 -18.18 4.77
N ASP A 37 2.63 -18.43 5.27
CA ASP A 37 3.88 -17.85 4.76
C ASP A 37 4.03 -17.94 3.23
N LEU A 38 3.63 -19.06 2.64
CA LEU A 38 3.69 -19.25 1.18
C LEU A 38 2.74 -18.30 0.43
N VAL A 39 1.50 -18.19 0.92
CA VAL A 39 0.50 -17.32 0.30
C VAL A 39 0.85 -15.86 0.54
N HIS A 40 1.28 -15.52 1.75
CA HIS A 40 1.77 -14.19 2.09
C HIS A 40 2.92 -13.77 1.16
N TRP A 41 3.98 -14.58 1.08
CA TRP A 41 5.13 -14.33 0.20
C TRP A 41 4.71 -14.15 -1.27
N LEU A 42 3.80 -14.99 -1.78
CA LEU A 42 3.33 -14.91 -3.15
C LEU A 42 2.59 -13.58 -3.41
N LEU A 43 1.67 -13.22 -2.52
CA LEU A 43 0.88 -11.99 -2.64
C LEU A 43 1.76 -10.74 -2.52
N GLU A 44 2.64 -10.71 -1.54
CA GLU A 44 3.58 -9.62 -1.30
C GLU A 44 4.54 -9.44 -2.48
N THR A 45 5.22 -10.51 -2.90
CA THR A 45 6.15 -10.45 -4.03
C THR A 45 5.45 -9.99 -5.30
N THR A 46 4.22 -10.47 -5.55
CA THR A 46 3.43 -10.04 -6.71
C THR A 46 3.07 -8.56 -6.63
N ARG A 47 2.64 -8.09 -5.45
CA ARG A 47 2.29 -6.70 -5.19
C ARG A 47 3.47 -5.77 -5.45
N LEU A 48 4.63 -6.04 -4.86
CA LEU A 48 5.83 -5.19 -4.98
C LEU A 48 6.30 -5.08 -6.43
N ASN A 49 6.42 -6.22 -7.12
CA ASN A 49 6.83 -6.23 -8.53
C ASN A 49 5.82 -5.53 -9.44
N ALA A 50 4.51 -5.71 -9.20
CA ALA A 50 3.48 -5.06 -9.98
C ALA A 50 3.47 -3.53 -9.81
N ILE A 51 3.63 -3.05 -8.57
CA ILE A 51 3.72 -1.61 -8.25
C ILE A 51 4.96 -1.02 -8.94
N SER A 52 6.13 -1.59 -8.69
CA SER A 52 7.40 -1.10 -9.26
C SER A 52 7.34 -1.02 -10.78
N LYS A 53 6.82 -2.08 -11.42
CA LYS A 53 6.67 -2.11 -12.88
C LYS A 53 5.67 -1.08 -13.40
N ALA A 54 4.53 -0.92 -12.73
CA ALA A 54 3.51 0.02 -13.18
C ALA A 54 3.92 1.49 -12.94
N ALA A 55 4.77 1.74 -11.95
CA ALA A 55 5.25 3.05 -11.58
C ALA A 55 6.51 3.49 -12.34
N GLU A 56 7.25 2.57 -12.98
CA GLU A 56 8.60 2.81 -13.54
C GLU A 56 8.74 4.07 -14.43
N ASN A 57 7.69 4.44 -15.18
CA ASN A 57 7.70 5.55 -16.14
C ASN A 57 6.98 6.82 -15.64
N ILE A 58 6.57 6.85 -14.38
CA ILE A 58 5.90 8.01 -13.78
C ILE A 58 6.91 9.13 -13.60
N LYS A 59 6.58 10.32 -14.09
CA LYS A 59 7.44 11.51 -13.94
C LYS A 59 7.23 12.11 -12.56
N VAL A 60 8.29 12.17 -11.78
CA VAL A 60 8.29 12.80 -10.46
C VAL A 60 8.50 14.31 -10.62
N PRO A 61 7.61 15.17 -10.11
CA PRO A 61 7.82 16.61 -10.08
C PRO A 61 8.86 16.98 -9.01
N ASP A 62 9.17 18.26 -8.86
CA ASP A 62 9.99 18.72 -7.75
C ASP A 62 9.22 18.63 -6.43
N LEU A 63 9.49 17.58 -5.64
CA LEU A 63 8.83 17.37 -4.33
C LEU A 63 9.36 18.28 -3.23
N THR A 64 10.35 19.14 -3.52
CA THR A 64 10.85 20.14 -2.58
C THR A 64 10.02 21.43 -2.60
N ASP A 65 9.05 21.54 -3.52
CA ASP A 65 8.12 22.66 -3.59
C ASP A 65 7.32 22.81 -2.28
N PRO A 66 7.46 23.95 -1.57
CA PRO A 66 6.71 24.21 -0.34
C PRO A 66 5.19 24.15 -0.53
N GLU A 67 4.65 24.47 -1.71
CA GLU A 67 3.20 24.41 -1.96
C GLU A 67 2.68 22.97 -1.94
N LEU A 68 3.44 22.01 -2.48
CA LEU A 68 3.10 20.58 -2.41
C LEU A 68 3.11 20.09 -0.96
N LEU A 69 4.11 20.50 -0.18
CA LEU A 69 4.20 20.12 1.23
C LEU A 69 3.00 20.62 2.03
N LEU A 70 2.61 21.89 1.85
CA LEU A 70 1.50 22.50 2.57
C LEU A 70 0.14 21.90 2.17
N SER A 71 -0.08 21.69 0.87
CA SER A 71 -1.35 21.14 0.38
C SER A 71 -1.54 19.65 0.69
N GLY A 72 -0.46 18.88 0.86
CA GLY A 72 -0.52 17.45 1.17
C GLY A 72 -0.83 17.13 2.64
N GLY A 73 -0.51 18.03 3.57
CA GLY A 73 -0.63 17.76 5.00
C GLY A 73 -2.06 17.58 5.48
N VAL A 74 -2.99 18.44 5.04
CA VAL A 74 -4.42 18.32 5.35
C VAL A 74 -4.94 16.96 4.89
N ASP A 75 -4.63 16.59 3.64
CA ASP A 75 -5.05 15.33 3.05
C ASP A 75 -4.51 14.11 3.80
N TYR A 76 -3.22 14.12 4.15
CA TYR A 76 -2.62 13.08 4.97
C TYR A 76 -3.33 12.94 6.32
N GLY A 77 -3.60 14.07 6.99
CA GLY A 77 -4.27 14.11 8.29
C GLY A 77 -5.66 13.46 8.26
N PHE A 78 -6.44 13.70 7.22
CA PHE A 78 -7.81 13.15 7.10
C PHE A 78 -7.88 11.73 6.57
N MET A 79 -6.98 11.36 5.66
CA MET A 79 -7.16 10.16 4.84
C MET A 79 -6.14 9.06 5.14
N CYS A 80 -4.98 9.41 5.67
CA CYS A 80 -3.85 8.49 5.79
C CYS A 80 -3.49 8.22 7.26
N ALA A 81 -3.52 9.25 8.11
CA ALA A 81 -2.99 9.20 9.47
C ALA A 81 -3.71 8.20 10.39
N SER A 82 -4.98 7.90 10.13
CA SER A 82 -5.68 6.88 10.91
C SER A 82 -5.06 5.51 10.72
N CYS A 83 -4.59 5.15 9.53
CA CYS A 83 -4.01 3.83 9.23
C CYS A 83 -2.48 3.85 9.33
N HIS A 84 -1.84 4.89 8.80
CA HIS A 84 -0.39 5.02 8.64
C HIS A 84 0.30 5.82 9.76
N LEU A 85 -0.48 6.24 10.76
CA LEU A 85 -0.04 6.93 11.97
C LEU A 85 0.52 8.34 11.71
N LYS A 86 0.90 9.02 12.79
CA LYS A 86 1.50 10.38 12.78
C LYS A 86 2.69 10.41 13.73
N PRO A 87 3.54 11.45 13.67
CA PRO A 87 4.69 11.55 14.56
C PRO A 87 4.30 11.43 16.03
N GLY A 88 5.04 10.58 16.76
CA GLY A 88 4.78 10.28 18.18
C GLY A 88 3.64 9.30 18.44
N GLN A 89 3.00 8.73 17.41
CA GLN A 89 1.97 7.70 17.54
C GLN A 89 2.52 6.33 17.13
N SER A 90 2.37 5.34 18.00
CA SER A 90 2.81 3.95 17.74
C SER A 90 1.71 3.06 17.16
N GLU A 91 0.44 3.36 17.43
CA GLU A 91 -0.70 2.53 17.03
C GLU A 91 -2.01 3.33 16.95
N SER A 92 -2.99 2.77 16.23
CA SER A 92 -4.38 3.20 16.16
C SER A 92 -5.28 1.97 15.98
N ASP A 93 -6.59 2.13 16.21
CA ASP A 93 -7.56 1.05 15.96
C ASP A 93 -7.46 0.51 14.52
N MET A 94 -7.19 1.39 13.55
CA MET A 94 -7.04 1.00 12.14
C MET A 94 -5.70 0.33 11.86
N SER A 95 -4.59 0.78 12.46
CA SER A 95 -3.28 0.16 12.23
C SER A 95 -3.23 -1.26 12.80
N LEU A 96 -3.99 -1.52 13.87
CA LEU A 96 -4.08 -2.83 14.51
C LEU A 96 -5.09 -3.76 13.81
N GLY A 97 -6.18 -3.22 13.28
CA GLY A 97 -7.28 -4.01 12.72
C GLY A 97 -7.19 -4.32 11.22
N LEU A 98 -6.24 -3.73 10.49
CA LEU A 98 -6.09 -3.94 9.06
C LEU A 98 -5.09 -5.05 8.74
N TYR A 99 -5.45 -5.89 7.78
CA TYR A 99 -4.56 -6.86 7.16
C TYR A 99 -4.57 -6.74 5.63
N PRO A 100 -3.39 -6.67 4.97
CA PRO A 100 -2.07 -6.52 5.57
C PRO A 100 -1.95 -5.24 6.42
N ALA A 101 -1.09 -5.30 7.44
CA ALA A 101 -0.87 -4.16 8.33
C ALA A 101 -0.28 -2.98 7.55
N PRO A 102 -0.84 -1.77 7.68
CA PRO A 102 -0.27 -0.58 7.05
C PRO A 102 1.09 -0.23 7.69
N PRO A 103 2.11 0.15 6.90
CA PRO A 103 3.36 0.63 7.46
C PRO A 103 3.15 1.95 8.21
N ASN A 104 3.96 2.17 9.26
CA ASN A 104 4.05 3.45 9.93
C ASN A 104 4.89 4.41 9.06
N LEU A 105 4.24 5.39 8.45
CA LEU A 105 4.90 6.36 7.57
C LEU A 105 5.60 7.49 8.35
N ALA A 106 5.43 7.56 9.67
CA ALA A 106 6.01 8.58 10.53
C ALA A 106 7.36 8.19 11.14
N VAL A 107 7.93 7.04 10.75
CA VAL A 107 9.27 6.59 11.17
C VAL A 107 10.21 6.47 9.97
N SER A 108 11.51 6.69 10.19
CA SER A 108 12.53 6.68 9.14
C SER A 108 12.70 5.33 8.47
N ASP A 109 12.49 4.25 9.21
CA ASP A 109 12.78 2.88 8.77
C ASP A 109 11.98 2.48 7.53
N TYR A 110 10.81 3.09 7.29
CA TYR A 110 10.02 2.89 6.07
C TYR A 110 10.72 3.40 4.80
N ASN A 111 11.50 4.47 4.90
CA ASN A 111 12.27 4.99 3.78
C ASN A 111 13.63 4.28 3.64
N ASP A 112 14.12 3.60 4.70
CA ASP A 112 15.33 2.77 4.64
C ASP A 112 15.06 1.40 4.00
N ASP A 113 13.82 0.89 4.00
CA ASP A 113 13.35 -0.17 3.10
C ASP A 113 13.28 0.28 1.62
N SER A 114 13.99 1.36 1.24
CA SER A 114 14.31 1.70 -0.15
C SER A 114 14.94 0.52 -0.92
N ASP A 115 15.54 -0.46 -0.25
CA ASP A 115 15.94 -1.72 -0.88
C ASP A 115 14.74 -2.52 -1.45
N GLU A 116 13.54 -2.36 -0.90
CA GLU A 116 12.29 -3.00 -1.36
C GLU A 116 11.69 -2.29 -2.60
N TYR A 117 11.97 -0.99 -2.77
CA TYR A 117 11.33 -0.16 -3.80
C TYR A 117 12.29 0.54 -4.78
N GLY A 118 13.62 0.40 -4.64
CA GLY A 118 14.63 0.97 -5.56
C GLY A 118 15.21 2.32 -5.10
N ASP A 119 15.77 3.10 -6.03
CA ASP A 119 16.27 4.45 -5.69
C ASP A 119 15.17 5.38 -5.16
N ASP A 120 15.57 6.49 -4.52
CA ASP A 120 14.66 7.47 -3.92
C ASP A 120 13.57 7.97 -4.89
N THR A 121 13.88 8.05 -6.19
CA THR A 121 12.91 8.45 -7.20
C THR A 121 11.91 7.34 -7.51
N GLN A 122 12.34 6.07 -7.53
CA GLN A 122 11.42 4.93 -7.69
C GLN A 122 10.48 4.81 -6.48
N ALA A 123 10.97 5.05 -5.26
CA ALA A 123 10.12 5.10 -4.08
C ALA A 123 9.01 6.16 -4.22
N ASP A 124 9.35 7.38 -4.68
CA ASP A 124 8.36 8.44 -4.94
C ASP A 124 7.34 8.03 -6.02
N ARG A 125 7.79 7.36 -7.09
CA ARG A 125 6.90 6.81 -8.14
C ARG A 125 5.94 5.76 -7.56
N ASN A 126 6.43 4.87 -6.70
CA ASN A 126 5.64 3.82 -6.09
C ASN A 126 4.60 4.41 -5.13
N ASN A 127 5.01 5.36 -4.28
CA ASN A 127 4.10 6.08 -3.39
C ASN A 127 2.96 6.76 -4.16
N PHE A 128 3.29 7.46 -5.25
CA PHE A 128 2.28 8.06 -6.12
C PHE A 128 1.32 7.00 -6.67
N TRP A 129 1.85 5.90 -7.21
CA TRP A 129 1.02 4.83 -7.79
C TRP A 129 0.09 4.20 -6.76
N VAL A 130 0.61 3.90 -5.56
CA VAL A 130 -0.15 3.29 -4.46
C VAL A 130 -1.24 4.23 -3.97
N ILE A 131 -0.96 5.52 -3.78
CA ILE A 131 -1.98 6.49 -3.38
C ILE A 131 -3.05 6.63 -4.47
N LYS A 132 -2.65 6.69 -5.74
CA LYS A 132 -3.57 6.83 -6.87
C LYS A 132 -4.50 5.63 -7.04
N HIS A 133 -3.95 4.41 -6.93
CA HIS A 133 -4.66 3.19 -7.32
C HIS A 133 -5.12 2.33 -6.14
N GLY A 134 -4.63 2.59 -4.93
CA GLY A 134 -4.86 1.75 -3.76
C GLY A 134 -4.22 0.37 -3.90
N ILE A 135 -4.53 -0.51 -2.95
CA ILE A 135 -4.10 -1.92 -2.99
C ILE A 135 -5.34 -2.80 -2.92
N LYS A 136 -5.49 -3.68 -3.92
CA LYS A 136 -6.63 -4.61 -3.96
C LYS A 136 -6.52 -5.61 -2.81
N ALA A 137 -7.67 -5.98 -2.24
CA ALA A 137 -7.78 -6.91 -1.12
C ALA A 137 -7.01 -6.44 0.14
N SER A 138 -6.97 -5.12 0.35
CA SER A 138 -6.55 -4.50 1.60
C SER A 138 -7.49 -3.34 1.96
N GLY A 139 -7.24 -2.69 3.10
CA GLY A 139 -7.92 -1.47 3.50
C GLY A 139 -7.48 -0.20 2.75
N MET A 140 -6.51 -0.27 1.82
CA MET A 140 -5.93 0.91 1.16
C MET A 140 -6.78 1.33 -0.07
N PRO A 141 -7.53 2.46 -0.01
CA PRO A 141 -8.41 2.90 -1.09
C PRO A 141 -7.65 3.56 -2.25
N ALA A 142 -8.34 3.69 -3.40
CA ALA A 142 -7.81 4.31 -4.61
C ALA A 142 -8.19 5.80 -4.68
N TRP A 143 -7.30 6.70 -4.28
CA TRP A 143 -7.59 8.15 -4.22
C TRP A 143 -7.64 8.84 -5.58
N GLY A 144 -7.08 8.24 -6.63
CA GLY A 144 -7.17 8.76 -8.00
C GLY A 144 -8.60 8.81 -8.57
N LYS A 145 -9.59 8.30 -7.85
CA LYS A 145 -11.01 8.47 -8.19
C LYS A 145 -11.57 9.84 -7.76
N THR A 146 -10.95 10.49 -6.77
CA THR A 146 -11.44 11.72 -6.14
C THR A 146 -10.42 12.86 -6.18
N HIS A 147 -9.15 12.55 -6.43
CA HIS A 147 -8.03 13.49 -6.40
C HIS A 147 -7.27 13.44 -7.72
N ASP A 148 -6.83 14.60 -8.20
CA ASP A 148 -5.96 14.69 -9.37
C ASP A 148 -4.50 14.39 -9.02
N ASP A 149 -3.66 14.30 -10.06
CA ASP A 149 -2.25 13.93 -9.89
C ASP A 149 -1.48 14.97 -9.06
N GLN A 150 -1.82 16.25 -9.16
CA GLN A 150 -1.15 17.30 -8.39
C GLN A 150 -1.41 17.11 -6.89
N ARG A 151 -2.66 16.87 -6.50
CA ARG A 151 -3.05 16.62 -5.12
C ARG A 151 -2.47 15.31 -4.57
N ILE A 152 -2.32 14.29 -5.43
CA ILE A 152 -1.63 13.05 -5.05
C ILE A 152 -0.13 13.30 -4.83
N TRP A 153 0.54 14.05 -5.70
CA TRP A 153 1.94 14.42 -5.50
C TRP A 153 2.17 15.25 -4.23
N ALA A 154 1.22 16.11 -3.86
CA ALA A 154 1.27 16.82 -2.59
C ALA A 154 1.32 15.86 -1.38
N MET A 155 0.51 14.80 -1.39
CA MET A 155 0.57 13.75 -0.38
C MET A 155 1.92 13.01 -0.38
N VAL A 156 2.48 12.70 -1.55
CA VAL A 156 3.82 12.09 -1.65
C VAL A 156 4.90 12.99 -1.05
N ALA A 157 4.90 14.28 -1.38
CA ALA A 157 5.83 15.26 -0.82
C ALA A 157 5.71 15.35 0.71
N PHE A 158 4.48 15.33 1.23
CA PHE A 158 4.24 15.33 2.67
C PHE A 158 4.75 14.05 3.35
N ILE A 159 4.46 12.87 2.79
CA ILE A 159 4.93 11.57 3.32
C ILE A 159 6.47 11.53 3.35
N LYS A 160 7.14 12.04 2.31
CA LYS A 160 8.61 12.11 2.26
C LYS A 160 9.20 12.94 3.41
N ARG A 161 8.49 14.00 3.83
CA ARG A 161 8.91 14.85 4.96
C ARG A 161 8.46 14.31 6.33
N LEU A 162 7.41 13.50 6.38
CA LEU A 162 6.72 13.09 7.60
C LEU A 162 7.62 12.51 8.71
N PRO A 163 8.57 11.60 8.45
CA PRO A 163 9.43 11.02 9.49
C PRO A 163 10.30 12.03 10.25
N SER A 164 10.49 13.21 9.67
CA SER A 164 11.33 14.27 10.21
C SER A 164 10.55 15.40 10.89
N LEU A 165 9.21 15.30 10.91
CA LEU A 165 8.34 16.27 11.58
C LEU A 165 8.23 15.95 13.07
N THR A 166 8.28 16.97 13.91
CA THR A 166 7.82 16.83 15.30
C THR A 166 6.29 16.77 15.36
N PRO A 167 5.69 16.28 16.45
CA PRO A 167 4.24 16.30 16.64
C PRO A 167 3.62 17.70 16.44
N GLU A 168 4.30 18.76 16.88
CA GLU A 168 3.86 20.14 16.73
C GLU A 168 3.91 20.61 15.28
N GLN A 169 4.99 20.28 14.56
CA GLN A 169 5.12 20.61 13.14
C GLN A 169 4.07 19.88 12.30
N TYR A 170 3.83 18.61 12.60
CA TYR A 170 2.74 17.83 12.00
C TYR A 170 1.40 18.53 12.22
N GLN A 171 1.08 18.90 13.47
CA GLN A 171 -0.18 19.55 13.80
C GLN A 171 -0.38 20.86 13.03
N ILE A 172 0.67 21.66 12.84
CA ILE A 172 0.62 22.90 12.05
C ILE A 172 0.33 22.59 10.57
N LEU A 173 1.04 21.62 10.00
CA LEU A 173 0.94 21.30 8.58
C LEU A 173 -0.35 20.55 8.19
N THR A 174 -1.03 19.92 9.16
CA THR A 174 -2.30 19.21 8.92
C THR A 174 -3.54 19.97 9.39
N ALA A 175 -3.39 21.17 9.95
CA ALA A 175 -4.52 21.97 10.38
C ALA A 175 -5.36 22.41 9.17
N ILE A 176 -6.69 22.28 9.27
CA ILE A 176 -7.60 22.89 8.30
C ILE A 176 -7.64 24.39 8.60
N GLU A 177 -7.52 25.23 7.56
CA GLU A 177 -7.83 26.67 7.65
C GLU A 177 -9.31 26.93 7.99
#